data_AF-A0A0B7FWS3-F1
#
_entry.id   AF-A0A0B7FWS3-F1
#
_cell.length_a   1.000
_cell.length_b   1.000
_cell.length_c   1.000
_cell.angle_alpha   90.00
_cell.angle_beta   90.00
_cell.angle_gamma   90.00
#
_symmetry.space_group_name_H-M   'P 1'
#
loop_
_entity.id
_entity.type
_entity.pdbx_description
1 polymer ?
#
loop_
_entity_poly.entity_id
_entity_poly.type
_entity_poly.pdbx_seq_one_letter_code
_entity_poly.pdbx_strand_id
1 'polypeptide(L)'
;MSVSSPNPTFSKSVLPISLSTRMASFLATAGSMLTTENPLIWGYTRGAAHPLADMSGPYYMYGAPNVNFAPGKAVLGATEDLETSPLFLFSGKVLGPKGEPIEATLDLWQANTHGDYWLSEYRNRGKITTDPSTGGFEILTIPPAVYGIMGAQRVAHIHGIITAPGYQTLTTQLYLCPKNEVAEFQTDFINLIRRPREDMIKGWSIPTEEGDRYWGWPQLEPSETETVKLVEEWNGRLAKQPNGWKITCGGSQGIVLNKA
;
A
#
# COMPACT_ATOMS: atom_id res chain seq x y z
N MET A 1 7.76 -32.30 -4.49
CA MET A 1 6.83 -32.24 -3.35
C MET A 1 6.53 -30.78 -3.11
N SER A 2 5.28 -30.34 -3.29
CA SER A 2 4.87 -28.95 -3.02
C SER A 2 4.88 -28.77 -1.49
N VAL A 3 5.88 -28.06 -0.97
CA VAL A 3 5.84 -27.56 0.40
C VAL A 3 4.77 -26.48 0.41
N SER A 4 3.62 -26.73 1.04
CA SER A 4 2.57 -25.72 1.17
C SER A 4 3.17 -24.46 1.80
N SER A 5 3.06 -23.31 1.14
CA SER A 5 3.56 -22.06 1.70
C SER A 5 2.94 -21.81 3.08
N PRO A 6 3.72 -21.32 4.06
CA PRO A 6 3.25 -21.12 5.43
C PRO A 6 1.97 -20.26 5.50
N ASN A 7 1.17 -20.46 6.54
CA ASN A 7 0.00 -19.61 6.78
C ASN A 7 0.46 -18.27 7.40
N PRO A 8 -0.27 -17.17 7.18
CA PRO A 8 0.02 -15.91 7.84
C PRO A 8 -0.14 -16.02 9.36
N THR A 9 0.66 -15.25 10.09
CA THR A 9 0.56 -15.07 11.55
C THR A 9 -0.06 -13.71 11.84
N PHE A 10 -1.06 -13.69 12.72
CA PHE A 10 -1.75 -12.47 13.14
C PHE A 10 -1.38 -12.18 14.59
N SER A 11 -0.47 -11.22 14.82
CA SER A 11 -0.07 -10.79 16.15
C SER A 11 -0.96 -9.66 16.64
N LYS A 12 -1.46 -9.78 17.88
CA LYS A 12 -2.11 -8.67 18.61
C LYS A 12 -1.12 -7.66 19.17
N SER A 13 0.15 -8.06 19.32
CA SER A 13 1.21 -7.17 19.75
C SER A 13 1.87 -6.52 18.53
N VAL A 14 1.82 -5.20 18.48
CA VAL A 14 2.53 -4.38 17.49
C VAL A 14 3.80 -3.82 18.13
N LEU A 15 4.90 -3.83 17.37
CA LEU A 15 6.19 -3.34 17.86
C LEU A 15 6.13 -1.82 18.12
N PRO A 16 6.55 -1.35 19.31
CA PRO A 16 6.60 0.07 19.62
C PRO A 16 7.74 0.78 18.87
N ILE A 17 7.56 2.06 18.59
CA ILE A 17 8.55 2.95 17.99
C ILE A 17 9.14 3.85 19.09
N SER A 18 10.45 3.78 19.26
CA SER A 18 11.16 4.60 20.25
C SER A 18 10.98 6.10 19.97
N LEU A 19 11.15 6.94 21.00
CA LEU A 19 11.09 8.40 20.82
C LEU A 19 12.20 8.90 19.88
N SER A 20 13.39 8.32 19.94
CA SER A 20 14.50 8.70 19.06
C SER A 20 14.22 8.37 17.60
N THR A 21 13.65 7.20 17.31
CA THR A 21 13.25 6.82 15.94
C THR A 21 12.16 7.75 15.40
N ARG A 22 11.16 8.10 16.24
CA ARG A 22 10.12 9.08 15.85
C ARG A 22 10.71 10.44 15.50
N MET A 23 11.60 10.97 16.34
CA MET A 23 12.25 12.26 16.11
C MET A 23 13.13 12.24 14.86
N ALA A 24 13.95 11.20 14.69
CA ALA A 24 14.80 11.06 13.51
C ALA A 24 13.98 10.97 12.22
N SER A 25 12.88 10.22 12.22
CA SER A 25 11.99 10.09 11.06
C SER A 25 11.31 11.42 10.72
N PHE A 26 10.84 12.15 11.72
CA PHE A 26 10.26 13.49 11.53
C PHE A 26 11.29 14.48 10.96
N LEU A 27 12.49 14.54 11.51
CA LEU A 27 13.54 15.44 11.01
C LEU A 27 13.97 15.10 9.58
N ALA A 28 14.06 13.81 9.24
CA ALA A 28 14.42 13.38 7.90
C ALA A 28 13.34 13.70 6.85
N THR A 29 12.06 13.49 7.20
CA THR A 29 10.93 13.84 6.32
C THR A 29 10.82 15.35 6.16
N ALA A 30 10.96 16.14 7.23
CA ALA A 30 11.00 17.59 7.17
C ALA A 30 12.17 18.10 6.29
N GLY A 31 13.37 17.53 6.44
CA GLY A 31 14.51 17.85 5.59
C GLY A 31 14.28 17.49 4.11
N SER A 32 13.61 16.37 3.84
CA SER A 32 13.24 15.96 2.48
C SER A 32 12.25 16.94 1.84
N MET A 33 11.24 17.40 2.59
CA MET A 33 10.27 18.40 2.12
C MET A 33 10.92 19.76 1.80
N LEU A 34 12.02 20.12 2.48
CA LEU A 34 12.77 21.34 2.16
C LEU A 34 13.72 21.17 0.95
N THR A 35 13.94 19.93 0.50
CA THR A 35 14.92 19.59 -0.53
C THR A 35 14.30 18.77 -1.66
N THR A 36 14.50 17.45 -1.67
CA THR A 36 14.16 16.58 -2.82
C THR A 36 12.66 16.35 -3.01
N GLU A 37 11.84 16.59 -1.98
CA GLU A 37 10.38 16.50 -2.00
C GLU A 37 9.71 17.89 -1.93
N ASN A 38 10.47 18.97 -2.17
CA ASN A 38 9.92 20.32 -2.17
C ASN A 38 9.00 20.54 -3.39
N PRO A 39 7.72 20.88 -3.19
CA PRO A 39 6.78 21.06 -4.29
C PRO A 39 7.19 22.13 -5.32
N LEU A 40 7.91 23.18 -4.89
CA LEU A 40 8.33 24.27 -5.77
C LEU A 40 9.39 23.86 -6.79
N ILE A 41 10.16 22.82 -6.49
CA ILE A 41 11.21 22.28 -7.37
C ILE A 41 10.95 20.82 -7.78
N TRP A 42 9.75 20.30 -7.50
CA TRP A 42 9.36 18.90 -7.69
C TRP A 42 9.66 18.38 -9.11
N GLY A 43 9.37 19.19 -10.13
CA GLY A 43 9.60 18.86 -11.53
C GLY A 43 11.07 18.74 -11.94
N TYR A 44 12.02 19.05 -11.04
CA TYR A 44 13.46 18.94 -11.25
C TYR A 44 14.13 17.97 -10.26
N THR A 45 13.38 17.45 -9.28
CA THR A 45 13.87 16.53 -8.25
C THR A 45 13.22 15.15 -8.41
N ARG A 46 12.64 14.57 -7.34
CA ARG A 46 12.03 13.24 -7.36
C ARG A 46 10.87 13.15 -8.36
N GLY A 47 10.12 14.24 -8.54
CA GLY A 47 9.02 14.29 -9.49
C GLY A 47 9.41 14.14 -10.96
N ALA A 48 10.67 14.46 -11.30
CA ALA A 48 11.20 14.24 -12.64
C ALA A 48 11.64 12.79 -12.87
N ALA A 49 11.95 12.06 -11.81
CA ALA A 49 12.62 10.77 -11.89
C ALA A 49 11.67 9.62 -12.29
N HIS A 50 10.38 9.73 -11.98
CA HIS A 50 9.42 8.65 -12.24
C HIS A 50 7.97 9.17 -12.31
N PRO A 51 7.11 8.67 -13.22
CA PRO A 51 5.72 9.13 -13.34
C PRO A 51 4.87 8.88 -12.09
N LEU A 52 5.09 7.76 -11.40
CA LEU A 52 4.45 7.43 -10.12
C LEU A 52 5.15 8.07 -8.90
N ALA A 53 6.11 8.99 -9.10
CA ALA A 53 6.78 9.61 -7.97
C ALA A 53 5.80 10.45 -7.14
N ASP A 54 5.93 10.35 -5.82
CA ASP A 54 5.17 11.16 -4.86
C ASP A 54 6.00 11.43 -3.61
N MET A 55 5.50 12.32 -2.75
CA MET A 55 6.12 12.67 -1.49
C MET A 55 5.91 11.57 -0.44
N SER A 56 6.89 11.43 0.45
CA SER A 56 6.77 10.58 1.64
C SER A 56 5.72 11.11 2.63
N GLY A 57 5.53 12.44 2.69
CA GLY A 57 4.64 13.04 3.68
C GLY A 57 5.20 12.94 5.11
N PRO A 58 4.49 13.49 6.10
CA PRO A 58 5.05 13.69 7.43
C PRO A 58 5.03 12.43 8.33
N TYR A 59 4.43 11.35 7.85
CA TYR A 59 4.13 10.17 8.67
C TYR A 59 5.03 8.98 8.38
N TYR A 60 6.07 9.10 7.56
CA TYR A 60 7.04 8.01 7.39
C TYR A 60 7.80 7.74 8.71
N MET A 61 8.05 6.46 9.01
CA MET A 61 8.79 6.01 10.19
C MET A 61 9.85 4.99 9.78
N TYR A 62 11.12 5.29 10.06
CA TYR A 62 12.21 4.36 9.80
C TYR A 62 12.09 3.09 10.62
N GLY A 63 12.57 1.97 10.06
CA GLY A 63 12.76 0.73 10.82
C GLY A 63 11.53 -0.16 10.92
N ALA A 64 10.53 0.03 10.04
CA ALA A 64 9.39 -0.87 9.94
C ALA A 64 9.86 -2.34 9.77
N PRO A 65 9.23 -3.30 10.47
CA PRO A 65 9.63 -4.69 10.43
C PRO A 65 9.35 -5.32 9.07
N ASN A 66 10.07 -6.38 8.71
CA ASN A 66 9.65 -7.23 7.59
C ASN A 66 8.40 -8.01 8.00
N VAL A 67 7.37 -7.98 7.16
CA VAL A 67 6.06 -8.60 7.42
C VAL A 67 5.72 -9.71 6.41
N ASN A 68 6.70 -10.18 5.63
CA ASN A 68 6.53 -11.35 4.81
C ASN A 68 6.33 -12.59 5.68
N PHE A 69 5.38 -13.44 5.30
CA PHE A 69 5.33 -14.82 5.81
C PHE A 69 5.75 -15.84 4.74
N ALA A 70 5.74 -15.45 3.46
CA ALA A 70 6.26 -16.23 2.33
C ALA A 70 6.79 -15.29 1.23
N PRO A 71 7.52 -15.78 0.21
CA PRO A 71 7.99 -14.96 -0.91
C PRO A 71 6.85 -14.16 -1.54
N GLY A 72 7.01 -12.84 -1.62
CA GLY A 72 5.99 -11.92 -2.13
C GLY A 72 4.71 -11.80 -1.30
N LYS A 73 4.50 -12.59 -0.23
CA LYS A 73 3.24 -12.64 0.52
C LYS A 73 3.41 -12.06 1.93
N ALA A 74 2.56 -11.12 2.29
CA ALA A 74 2.65 -10.40 3.55
C ALA A 74 1.29 -10.04 4.14
N VAL A 75 1.27 -9.76 5.45
CA VAL A 75 0.13 -9.13 6.14
C VAL A 75 0.60 -7.78 6.64
N LEU A 76 -0.01 -6.71 6.14
CA LEU A 76 0.27 -5.34 6.55
C LEU A 76 -0.92 -4.82 7.35
N GLY A 77 -0.96 -5.05 8.65
CA GLY A 77 -2.01 -4.51 9.50
C GLY A 77 -1.98 -5.07 10.90
N ALA A 78 -2.44 -4.29 11.87
CA ALA A 78 -2.69 -4.83 13.20
C ALA A 78 -3.89 -5.79 13.15
N THR A 79 -3.85 -6.84 13.97
CA THR A 79 -4.95 -7.82 14.03
C THR A 79 -6.27 -7.14 14.37
N GLU A 80 -6.26 -6.15 15.27
CA GLU A 80 -7.44 -5.39 15.68
C GLU A 80 -8.07 -4.59 14.53
N ASP A 81 -7.24 -4.05 13.63
CA ASP A 81 -7.73 -3.35 12.43
C ASP A 81 -8.34 -4.34 11.43
N LEU A 82 -7.67 -5.48 11.21
CA LEU A 82 -8.14 -6.54 10.32
C LEU A 82 -9.44 -7.19 10.83
N GLU A 83 -9.67 -7.27 12.15
CA GLU A 83 -10.90 -7.80 12.75
C GLU A 83 -12.12 -6.89 12.57
N THR A 84 -11.89 -5.58 12.44
CA THR A 84 -12.97 -4.56 12.50
C THR A 84 -13.18 -3.82 11.19
N SER A 85 -12.39 -4.14 10.17
CA SER A 85 -12.40 -3.47 8.87
C SER A 85 -12.60 -4.46 7.73
N PRO A 86 -13.07 -4.00 6.56
CA PRO A 86 -13.03 -4.79 5.33
C PRO A 86 -11.60 -5.27 5.06
N LEU A 87 -11.47 -6.57 4.77
CA LEU A 87 -10.18 -7.14 4.36
C LEU A 87 -9.92 -6.81 2.90
N PHE A 88 -8.84 -6.06 2.68
CA PHE A 88 -8.38 -5.57 1.39
C PHE A 88 -7.16 -6.37 0.93
N LEU A 89 -7.25 -6.97 -0.26
CA LEU A 89 -6.13 -7.66 -0.88
C LEU A 89 -5.45 -6.74 -1.90
N PHE A 90 -4.27 -6.26 -1.54
CA PHE A 90 -3.43 -5.46 -2.43
C PHE A 90 -2.40 -6.36 -3.13
N SER A 91 -2.38 -6.37 -4.45
CA SER A 91 -1.48 -7.22 -5.22
C SER A 91 -0.77 -6.46 -6.34
N GLY A 92 0.27 -7.05 -6.92
CA GLY A 92 0.98 -6.39 -8.01
C GLY A 92 2.31 -7.02 -8.36
N LYS A 93 3.05 -6.33 -9.22
CA LYS A 93 4.40 -6.72 -9.64
C LYS A 93 5.31 -5.50 -9.69
N VAL A 94 6.57 -5.70 -9.27
CA VAL A 94 7.66 -4.75 -9.49
C VAL A 94 8.59 -5.33 -10.56
N LEU A 95 8.70 -4.61 -11.67
CA LEU A 95 9.45 -5.01 -12.86
C LEU A 95 10.53 -3.98 -13.21
N GLY A 96 11.52 -4.40 -13.99
CA GLY A 96 12.49 -3.49 -14.59
C GLY A 96 12.06 -2.98 -15.96
N PRO A 97 12.84 -2.07 -16.57
CA PRO A 97 12.47 -1.43 -17.84
C PRO A 97 12.31 -2.40 -19.02
N LYS A 98 12.85 -3.62 -18.94
CA LYS A 98 12.72 -4.65 -19.96
C LYS A 98 11.63 -5.68 -19.62
N GLY A 99 10.83 -5.43 -18.58
CA GLY A 99 9.79 -6.33 -18.08
C GLY A 99 10.33 -7.47 -17.23
N GLU A 100 11.61 -7.42 -16.82
CA GLU A 100 12.21 -8.43 -15.96
C GLU A 100 11.66 -8.32 -14.51
N PRO A 101 11.43 -9.45 -13.82
CA PRO A 101 11.02 -9.42 -12.41
C PRO A 101 12.13 -8.85 -11.53
N ILE A 102 11.76 -8.07 -10.51
CA ILE A 102 12.69 -7.50 -9.54
C ILE A 102 12.36 -8.01 -8.14
N GLU A 103 13.38 -8.50 -7.43
CA GLU A 103 13.36 -8.62 -5.98
C GLU A 103 13.53 -7.22 -5.36
N ALA A 104 12.41 -6.60 -5.01
CA ALA A 104 12.32 -5.25 -4.48
C ALA A 104 11.82 -5.28 -3.04
N THR A 105 12.28 -4.32 -2.24
CA THR A 105 11.70 -4.03 -0.92
C THR A 105 10.71 -2.88 -1.04
N LEU A 106 9.47 -3.13 -0.66
CA LEU A 106 8.40 -2.14 -0.50
C LEU A 106 8.30 -1.80 0.99
N ASP A 107 8.76 -0.62 1.40
CA ASP A 107 8.55 -0.08 2.74
C ASP A 107 7.23 0.72 2.73
N LEU A 108 6.17 0.11 3.26
CA LEU A 108 4.79 0.61 3.14
C LEU A 108 4.26 1.14 4.48
N TRP A 109 3.46 2.20 4.40
CA TRP A 109 2.68 2.72 5.54
C TRP A 109 1.39 3.37 5.07
N GLN A 110 0.36 3.30 5.91
CA GLN A 110 -0.95 3.86 5.60
C GLN A 110 -1.73 4.22 6.87
N ALA A 111 -2.78 5.03 6.69
CA ALA A 111 -3.80 5.22 7.70
C ALA A 111 -4.67 3.96 7.85
N ASN A 112 -5.43 3.88 8.94
CA ASN A 112 -6.53 2.91 9.05
C ASN A 112 -7.76 3.34 8.23
N THR A 113 -8.84 2.57 8.37
CA THR A 113 -10.18 2.81 7.81
C THR A 113 -10.89 4.05 8.35
N HIS A 114 -10.32 4.75 9.34
CA HIS A 114 -10.83 6.00 9.90
C HIS A 114 -9.95 7.22 9.56
N GLY A 115 -8.81 7.00 8.88
CA GLY A 115 -7.87 8.06 8.50
C GLY A 115 -6.78 8.34 9.54
N ASP A 116 -6.65 7.50 10.56
CA ASP A 116 -5.67 7.67 11.65
C ASP A 116 -4.33 6.99 11.34
N TYR A 117 -3.22 7.69 11.63
CA TYR A 117 -1.88 7.14 11.64
C TYR A 117 -1.39 6.91 13.07
N TRP A 118 -0.84 5.72 13.33
CA TRP A 118 -0.09 5.45 14.54
C TRP A 118 1.36 5.91 14.38
N LEU A 119 1.83 6.66 15.38
CA LEU A 119 3.20 7.17 15.43
C LEU A 119 4.04 6.47 16.51
N SER A 120 3.42 5.88 17.52
CA SER A 120 4.10 5.23 18.65
C SER A 120 4.39 3.74 18.43
N GLU A 121 3.87 3.13 17.37
CA GLU A 121 4.01 1.70 17.05
C GLU A 121 3.95 1.48 15.54
N TYR A 122 4.48 0.35 15.06
CA TYR A 122 4.50 0.00 13.63
C TYR A 122 3.15 -0.51 13.09
N ARG A 123 2.03 -0.03 13.63
CA ARG A 123 0.68 -0.43 13.19
C ARG A 123 0.44 0.08 11.78
N ASN A 124 -0.01 -0.79 10.89
CA ASN A 124 -0.20 -0.52 9.46
C ASN A 124 1.08 -0.03 8.76
N ARG A 125 2.26 -0.53 9.20
CA ARG A 125 3.59 -0.25 8.66
C ARG A 125 4.39 -1.53 8.52
N GLY A 126 5.12 -1.69 7.43
CA GLY A 126 5.89 -2.90 7.21
C GLY A 126 6.70 -2.87 5.93
N LYS A 127 7.75 -3.68 5.92
CA LYS A 127 8.57 -3.96 4.74
C LYS A 127 8.15 -5.29 4.13
N ILE A 128 7.95 -5.28 2.83
CA ILE A 128 7.59 -6.46 2.04
C ILE A 128 8.66 -6.62 0.96
N THR A 129 9.25 -7.81 0.87
CA THR A 129 10.08 -8.19 -0.26
C THR A 129 9.21 -8.91 -1.30
N THR A 130 9.29 -8.49 -2.56
CA THR A 130 8.61 -9.17 -3.67
C THR A 130 9.16 -10.57 -3.88
N ASP A 131 8.37 -11.42 -4.54
CA ASP A 131 8.85 -12.73 -4.98
C ASP A 131 9.99 -12.54 -6.02
N PRO A 132 11.20 -13.09 -5.80
CA PRO A 132 12.35 -12.85 -6.69
C PRO A 132 12.15 -13.38 -8.11
N SER A 133 11.32 -14.42 -8.29
CA SER A 133 11.13 -15.09 -9.58
C SER A 133 10.10 -14.41 -10.47
N THR A 134 9.14 -13.71 -9.85
CA THR A 134 8.01 -13.09 -10.56
C THR A 134 7.94 -11.57 -10.40
N GLY A 135 8.67 -11.00 -9.44
CA GLY A 135 8.52 -9.62 -9.00
C GLY A 135 7.20 -9.36 -8.27
N GLY A 136 6.42 -10.41 -8.00
CA GLY A 136 5.06 -10.32 -7.48
C GLY A 136 4.99 -9.98 -5.99
N PHE A 137 3.93 -9.29 -5.60
CA PHE A 137 3.55 -9.15 -4.20
C PHE A 137 2.05 -9.33 -3.99
N GLU A 138 1.70 -9.79 -2.80
CA GLU A 138 0.34 -10.04 -2.31
C GLU A 138 0.31 -9.64 -0.83
N ILE A 139 -0.50 -8.63 -0.51
CA ILE A 139 -0.51 -7.99 0.79
C ILE A 139 -1.96 -7.95 1.27
N LEU A 140 -2.25 -8.71 2.32
CA LEU A 140 -3.50 -8.58 3.05
C LEU A 140 -3.39 -7.38 4.00
N THR A 141 -4.31 -6.43 3.87
CA THR A 141 -4.37 -5.23 4.69
C THR A 141 -5.82 -4.76 4.82
N ILE A 142 -6.01 -3.51 5.24
CA ILE A 142 -7.28 -2.80 5.27
C ILE A 142 -7.24 -1.64 4.27
N PRO A 143 -8.38 -1.20 3.71
CA PRO A 143 -8.40 -0.02 2.86
C PRO A 143 -8.16 1.23 3.74
N PRO A 144 -7.18 2.10 3.42
CA PRO A 144 -7.02 3.36 4.13
C PRO A 144 -8.20 4.28 3.83
N ALA A 145 -8.60 5.13 4.77
CA ALA A 145 -9.58 6.18 4.52
C ALA A 145 -8.90 7.53 4.18
N VAL A 146 -9.73 8.50 3.78
CA VAL A 146 -9.35 9.91 3.67
C VAL A 146 -8.82 10.38 5.02
N TYR A 147 -7.68 11.06 5.04
CA TYR A 147 -7.10 11.61 6.27
C TYR A 147 -6.97 13.13 6.22
N GLY A 148 -6.90 13.74 7.39
CA GLY A 148 -6.68 15.18 7.55
C GLY A 148 -7.93 15.94 7.98
N ILE A 149 -7.76 17.23 8.20
CA ILE A 149 -8.83 18.13 8.66
C ILE A 149 -9.61 18.71 7.48
N MET A 150 -10.86 19.10 7.72
CA MET A 150 -11.71 19.74 6.72
C MET A 150 -10.97 20.92 6.04
N GLY A 151 -10.86 20.89 4.71
CA GLY A 151 -10.12 21.87 3.91
C GLY A 151 -8.65 21.52 3.61
N ALA A 152 -8.09 20.46 4.23
CA ALA A 152 -6.76 19.92 3.94
C ALA A 152 -6.77 18.38 3.88
N GLN A 153 -7.90 17.81 3.47
CA GLN A 153 -8.07 16.36 3.37
C GLN A 153 -7.22 15.79 2.24
N ARG A 154 -6.57 14.68 2.53
CA ARG A 154 -5.84 13.87 1.58
C ARG A 154 -6.65 12.62 1.29
N VAL A 155 -6.68 12.27 0.01
CA VAL A 155 -7.35 11.09 -0.54
C VAL A 155 -6.87 9.83 0.16
N ALA A 156 -7.65 8.75 0.17
CA ALA A 156 -7.16 7.47 0.64
C ALA A 156 -5.94 7.01 -0.19
N HIS A 157 -4.84 6.66 0.48
CA HIS A 157 -3.66 6.13 -0.18
C HIS A 157 -2.80 5.26 0.73
N ILE A 158 -2.02 4.40 0.08
CA ILE A 158 -0.94 3.61 0.67
C ILE A 158 0.36 4.26 0.24
N HIS A 159 1.20 4.68 1.18
CA HIS A 159 2.53 5.17 0.82
C HIS A 159 3.49 4.01 0.60
N GLY A 160 4.49 4.23 -0.25
CA GLY A 160 5.59 3.30 -0.44
C GLY A 160 6.93 3.97 -0.73
N ILE A 161 7.99 3.43 -0.13
CA ILE A 161 9.37 3.60 -0.62
C ILE A 161 9.83 2.26 -1.16
N ILE A 162 10.07 2.21 -2.46
CA ILE A 162 10.41 0.99 -3.19
C ILE A 162 11.88 1.05 -3.57
N THR A 163 12.64 0.06 -3.14
CA THR A 163 14.08 -0.02 -3.37
C THR A 163 14.46 -1.39 -3.93
N ALA A 164 15.43 -1.41 -4.84
CA ALA A 164 16.03 -2.64 -5.37
C ALA A 164 17.48 -2.38 -5.79
N PRO A 165 18.40 -3.35 -5.65
CA PRO A 165 19.79 -3.18 -6.10
C PRO A 165 19.89 -2.83 -7.59
N GLY A 166 20.61 -1.75 -7.92
CA GLY A 166 20.80 -1.29 -9.30
C GLY A 166 19.61 -0.53 -9.91
N TYR A 167 18.62 -0.15 -9.11
CA TYR A 167 17.48 0.67 -9.51
C TYR A 167 17.38 1.94 -8.67
N GLN A 168 16.77 2.97 -9.24
CA GLN A 168 16.46 4.19 -8.53
C GLN A 168 15.38 3.91 -7.48
N THR A 169 15.55 4.48 -6.28
CA THR A 169 14.51 4.45 -5.24
C THR A 169 13.29 5.22 -5.72
N LEU A 170 12.11 4.58 -5.64
CA LEU A 170 10.83 5.21 -5.93
C LEU A 170 10.08 5.46 -4.63
N THR A 171 9.86 6.73 -4.29
CA THR A 171 8.85 7.12 -3.30
C THR A 171 7.55 7.43 -4.02
N THR A 172 6.43 6.85 -3.57
CA THR A 172 5.14 6.90 -4.24
C THR A 172 3.98 6.89 -3.24
N GLN A 173 2.78 7.24 -3.70
CA GLN A 173 1.51 7.03 -2.99
C GLN A 173 0.54 6.34 -3.94
N LEU A 174 -0.08 5.25 -3.49
CA LEU A 174 -1.01 4.48 -4.31
C LEU A 174 -2.43 4.82 -3.89
N TYR A 175 -3.17 5.49 -4.77
CA TYR A 175 -4.45 6.11 -4.42
C TYR A 175 -5.63 5.17 -4.61
N LEU A 176 -6.63 5.31 -3.73
CA LEU A 176 -7.90 4.59 -3.77
C LEU A 176 -9.05 5.58 -3.73
N CYS A 177 -10.05 5.35 -4.57
CA CYS A 177 -11.12 6.30 -4.83
C CYS A 177 -12.48 5.60 -4.82
N PRO A 178 -13.53 6.17 -4.21
CA PRO A 178 -14.90 5.70 -4.40
C PRO A 178 -15.25 5.61 -5.89
N LYS A 179 -15.94 4.54 -6.28
CA LYS A 179 -16.35 4.24 -7.67
C LYS A 179 -15.20 4.23 -8.69
N ASN A 180 -13.94 4.22 -8.26
CA ASN A 180 -12.76 4.39 -9.11
C ASN A 180 -12.72 5.71 -9.90
N GLU A 181 -13.36 6.77 -9.38
CA GLU A 181 -13.46 8.09 -10.01
C GLU A 181 -12.55 9.12 -9.32
N VAL A 182 -11.83 9.92 -10.12
CA VAL A 182 -10.91 10.97 -9.60
C VAL A 182 -11.60 12.31 -9.33
N ALA A 183 -12.88 12.45 -9.68
CA ALA A 183 -13.61 13.71 -9.68
C ALA A 183 -13.72 14.34 -8.27
N GLU A 184 -13.92 13.51 -7.25
CA GLU A 184 -13.99 13.95 -5.84
C GLU A 184 -12.65 14.47 -5.29
N PHE A 185 -11.56 14.31 -6.07
CA PHE A 185 -10.18 14.54 -5.62
C PHE A 185 -9.48 15.71 -6.30
N GLN A 186 -10.15 16.47 -7.18
CA GLN A 186 -9.59 17.74 -7.69
C GLN A 186 -9.38 18.79 -6.58
N THR A 187 -9.97 18.58 -5.39
CA THR A 187 -9.86 19.46 -4.22
C THR A 187 -8.66 19.18 -3.32
N ASP A 188 -7.91 18.10 -3.55
CA ASP A 188 -6.64 17.88 -2.84
C ASP A 188 -5.65 18.97 -3.26
N PHE A 189 -5.30 19.83 -2.31
CA PHE A 189 -4.48 21.02 -2.54
C PHE A 189 -3.11 20.70 -3.14
N ILE A 190 -2.60 19.47 -2.96
CA ILE A 190 -1.33 19.07 -3.57
C ILE A 190 -1.45 19.03 -5.11
N ASN A 191 -2.63 18.81 -5.68
CA ASN A 191 -2.81 18.86 -7.12
C ASN A 191 -2.57 20.25 -7.73
N LEU A 192 -2.53 21.32 -6.92
CA LEU A 192 -2.17 22.68 -7.38
C LEU A 192 -0.70 22.82 -7.75
N ILE A 193 0.15 21.92 -7.26
CA ILE A 193 1.62 22.04 -7.28
C ILE A 193 2.29 20.86 -7.99
N ARG A 194 1.52 19.91 -8.55
CA ARG A 194 2.05 18.75 -9.29
C ARG A 194 1.09 18.26 -10.38
N ARG A 195 1.58 17.32 -11.21
CA ARG A 195 0.81 16.70 -12.30
C ARG A 195 -0.40 15.87 -11.79
N PRO A 196 -1.43 15.64 -12.63
CA PRO A 196 -2.51 14.71 -12.32
C PRO A 196 -2.01 13.32 -11.98
N ARG A 197 -2.78 12.59 -11.18
CA ARG A 197 -2.40 11.31 -10.58
C ARG A 197 -2.50 10.18 -11.59
N GLU A 198 -1.40 9.45 -11.78
CA GLU A 198 -1.32 8.26 -12.63
C GLU A 198 -1.29 6.95 -11.82
N ASP A 199 -1.16 7.05 -10.50
CA ASP A 199 -0.96 6.00 -9.49
C ASP A 199 -2.26 5.57 -8.76
N MET A 200 -3.39 5.67 -9.45
CA MET A 200 -4.68 5.24 -8.88
C MET A 200 -4.90 3.74 -9.08
N ILE A 201 -5.01 3.04 -7.96
CA ILE A 201 -5.45 1.64 -7.93
C ILE A 201 -6.93 1.58 -8.33
N LYS A 202 -7.23 0.72 -9.31
CA LYS A 202 -8.62 0.35 -9.62
C LYS A 202 -9.05 -0.72 -8.64
N GLY A 203 -9.93 -0.34 -7.73
CA GLY A 203 -10.49 -1.25 -6.74
C GLY A 203 -11.58 -2.14 -7.34
N TRP A 204 -11.71 -3.34 -6.79
CA TRP A 204 -12.79 -4.29 -7.00
C TRP A 204 -13.35 -4.73 -5.65
N SER A 205 -14.58 -5.23 -5.64
CA SER A 205 -15.26 -5.70 -4.44
C SER A 205 -15.98 -7.03 -4.66
N ILE A 206 -16.16 -7.79 -3.59
CA ILE A 206 -17.04 -8.95 -3.52
C ILE A 206 -18.33 -8.46 -2.86
N PRO A 207 -19.48 -8.51 -3.55
CA PRO A 207 -20.73 -8.04 -2.98
C PRO A 207 -21.14 -8.79 -1.71
N THR A 208 -21.81 -8.10 -0.79
CA THR A 208 -22.48 -8.75 0.35
C THR A 208 -23.69 -9.58 -0.11
N GLU A 209 -24.34 -10.30 0.82
CA GLU A 209 -25.58 -11.03 0.52
C GLU A 209 -26.70 -10.10 0.03
N GLU A 210 -26.71 -8.86 0.51
CA GLU A 210 -27.62 -7.78 0.10
C GLU A 210 -27.23 -7.14 -1.24
N GLY A 211 -26.07 -7.51 -1.80
CA GLY A 211 -25.54 -6.94 -3.04
C GLY A 211 -24.76 -5.65 -2.86
N ASP A 212 -24.45 -5.24 -1.61
CA ASP A 212 -23.69 -4.03 -1.34
C ASP A 212 -22.23 -4.20 -1.76
N ARG A 213 -21.66 -3.14 -2.36
CA ARG A 213 -20.29 -3.12 -2.87
C ARG A 213 -19.44 -2.11 -2.12
N TYR A 214 -18.27 -2.54 -1.66
CA TYR A 214 -17.36 -1.66 -0.95
C TYR A 214 -16.99 -0.45 -1.81
N TRP A 215 -17.26 0.76 -1.29
CA TRP A 215 -17.01 2.04 -1.97
C TRP A 215 -17.62 2.17 -3.39
N GLY A 216 -18.64 1.37 -3.70
CA GLY A 216 -19.22 1.32 -5.04
C GLY A 216 -18.25 0.81 -6.10
N TRP A 217 -17.18 0.11 -5.72
CA TRP A 217 -16.26 -0.53 -6.66
C TRP A 217 -16.98 -1.60 -7.50
N PRO A 218 -16.52 -1.86 -8.74
CA PRO A 218 -17.04 -2.95 -9.55
C PRO A 218 -16.94 -4.29 -8.79
N GLN A 219 -17.85 -5.19 -9.13
CA GLN A 219 -17.76 -6.57 -8.65
C GLN A 219 -16.53 -7.23 -9.29
N LEU A 220 -15.81 -8.05 -8.53
CA LEU A 220 -14.77 -8.93 -9.08
C LEU A 220 -15.42 -9.93 -10.04
N GLU A 221 -15.09 -9.83 -11.32
CA GLU A 221 -15.74 -10.65 -12.35
C GLU A 221 -15.10 -12.04 -12.44
N PRO A 222 -15.88 -13.11 -12.68
CA PRO A 222 -15.33 -14.46 -12.86
C PRO A 222 -14.31 -14.58 -14.00
N SER A 223 -14.34 -13.67 -14.97
CA SER A 223 -13.35 -13.60 -16.05
C SER A 223 -11.96 -13.14 -15.60
N GLU A 224 -11.85 -12.48 -14.44
CA GLU A 224 -10.58 -12.02 -13.85
C GLU A 224 -9.87 -13.17 -13.12
N THR A 225 -9.62 -14.25 -13.86
CA THR A 225 -9.17 -15.56 -13.34
C THR A 225 -7.95 -15.52 -12.42
N GLU A 226 -6.96 -14.64 -12.69
CA GLU A 226 -5.77 -14.49 -11.84
C GLU A 226 -6.16 -13.94 -10.45
N THR A 227 -6.95 -12.86 -10.43
CA THR A 227 -7.43 -12.22 -9.19
C THR A 227 -8.39 -13.13 -8.43
N VAL A 228 -9.30 -13.82 -9.12
CA VAL A 228 -10.23 -14.77 -8.49
C VAL A 228 -9.47 -15.90 -7.81
N LYS A 229 -8.50 -16.49 -8.49
CA LYS A 229 -7.66 -17.55 -7.92
C LYS A 229 -6.86 -17.05 -6.71
N LEU A 230 -6.31 -15.84 -6.80
CA LEU A 230 -5.59 -15.20 -5.70
C LEU A 230 -6.50 -15.06 -4.46
N VAL A 231 -7.73 -14.58 -4.65
CA VAL A 231 -8.74 -14.44 -3.59
C VAL A 231 -9.10 -15.79 -2.97
N GLU A 232 -9.31 -16.82 -3.79
CA GLU A 232 -9.60 -18.18 -3.31
C GLU A 232 -8.45 -18.75 -2.47
N GLU A 233 -7.20 -18.60 -2.92
CA GLU A 233 -6.01 -19.04 -2.21
C GLU A 233 -5.89 -18.33 -0.85
N TRP A 234 -6.09 -17.02 -0.81
CA TRP A 234 -6.06 -16.25 0.43
C TRP A 234 -7.22 -16.60 1.36
N ASN A 235 -8.44 -16.72 0.85
CA ASN A 235 -9.59 -17.14 1.65
C ASN A 235 -9.39 -18.55 2.23
N GLY A 236 -8.73 -19.46 1.51
CA GLY A 236 -8.33 -20.77 2.04
C GLY A 236 -7.35 -20.68 3.21
N ARG A 237 -6.45 -19.69 3.21
CA ARG A 237 -5.54 -19.40 4.35
C ARG A 237 -6.30 -18.77 5.52
N LEU A 238 -7.22 -17.84 5.22
CA LEU A 238 -8.00 -17.11 6.22
C LEU A 238 -9.07 -17.97 6.89
N ALA A 239 -9.59 -19.00 6.24
CA ALA A 239 -10.57 -19.92 6.81
C ALA A 239 -10.10 -20.63 8.09
N LYS A 240 -8.79 -20.63 8.37
CA LYS A 240 -8.19 -21.16 9.61
C LYS A 240 -8.27 -20.19 10.79
N GLN A 241 -8.66 -18.94 10.55
CA GLN A 241 -8.82 -17.93 11.59
C GLN A 241 -10.20 -18.04 12.25
N PRO A 242 -10.31 -17.80 13.57
CA PRO A 242 -11.51 -18.09 14.35
C PRO A 242 -12.75 -17.28 13.93
N ASN A 243 -12.54 -16.15 13.24
CA ASN A 243 -13.59 -15.17 12.96
C ASN A 243 -14.15 -15.26 11.53
N GLY A 244 -13.89 -16.35 10.80
CA GLY A 244 -14.44 -16.55 9.45
C GLY A 244 -14.00 -15.49 8.44
N TRP A 245 -12.79 -14.96 8.59
CA TRP A 245 -12.25 -13.89 7.76
C TRP A 245 -12.31 -14.23 6.28
N LYS A 246 -12.77 -13.24 5.50
CA LYS A 246 -12.82 -13.31 4.05
C LYS A 246 -12.40 -11.97 3.47
N ILE A 247 -11.66 -12.04 2.37
CA ILE A 247 -11.42 -10.87 1.53
C ILE A 247 -12.76 -10.35 1.03
N THR A 248 -12.92 -9.03 1.06
CA THR A 248 -14.15 -8.34 0.65
C THR A 248 -13.89 -7.38 -0.50
N CYS A 249 -12.65 -6.92 -0.66
CA CYS A 249 -12.25 -6.01 -1.71
C CYS A 249 -10.75 -6.11 -1.96
N GLY A 250 -10.29 -5.46 -3.01
CA GLY A 250 -8.89 -5.45 -3.34
C GLY A 250 -8.57 -4.55 -4.52
N GLY A 251 -7.31 -4.58 -4.93
CA GLY A 251 -6.83 -3.84 -6.07
C GLY A 251 -5.42 -4.28 -6.43
N SER A 252 -5.00 -3.90 -7.64
CA SER A 252 -3.69 -4.30 -8.16
C SER A 252 -2.92 -3.12 -8.73
N GLN A 253 -1.60 -3.15 -8.59
CA GLN A 253 -0.71 -2.14 -9.15
C GLN A 253 0.53 -2.77 -9.80
N GLY A 254 0.80 -2.39 -11.04
CA GLY A 254 2.09 -2.64 -11.71
C GLY A 254 3.05 -1.48 -11.48
N ILE A 255 4.32 -1.78 -11.19
CA ILE A 255 5.36 -0.78 -10.95
C ILE A 255 6.59 -1.17 -11.78
N VAL A 256 7.09 -0.23 -12.58
CA VAL A 256 8.30 -0.42 -13.39
C VAL A 256 9.39 0.51 -12.87
N LEU A 257 10.46 -0.02 -12.29
CA LEU A 257 11.54 0.80 -11.75
C LEU A 257 12.52 1.26 -12.83
N ASN A 258 13.03 2.49 -12.67
CA ASN A 258 14.12 3.02 -13.49
C ASN A 258 15.49 2.51 -13.00
N LYS A 259 16.43 2.32 -13.92
CA LYS A 259 17.83 1.99 -13.57
C LYS A 259 18.53 3.16 -12.90
N ALA A 260 19.34 2.86 -11.88
CA ALA A 260 20.17 3.84 -11.17
C ALA A 260 21.28 4.43 -12.04
#